data_AF-Q9N4U1-F1
#
_entry.id   AF-Q9N4U1-F1
#
_cell.length_a   1.000
_cell.length_b   1.000
_cell.length_c   1.000
_cell.angle_alpha   90.00
_cell.angle_beta   90.00
_cell.angle_gamma   90.00
#
_symmetry.space_group_name_H-M   'P 1'
#
loop_
_entity.id
_entity.type
_entity.pdbx_description
1 polymer ?
#
loop_
_entity_poly.entity_id
_entity_poly.type
_entity_poly.pdbx_seq_one_letter_code
_entity_poly.pdbx_strand_id
1 'polypeptide(L)'
;MSALYFKKLRKQQNPDVSSSEDSDSDEEIPKKKQKQQKPVAEEFDDFVVDRAVREEAPKEGAFEAVDLLGTSYLEPYEMDKDLQELLEKSVVGPKFEGDHQPQNRLLGRNAAARLKKSEREKTKGSAWFNLPATELTDEHKRDLEFLQMRSTLDPLAHYRRNDRAVLPKYFQVGRVVDAPEDFYSSRMVRKERKKTMVDEILHNEESLSKAKKKYAEIRQKEQSKRRGAFQKFGNRKSHKQQRESKMKNKKK
;
A
#
# COMPACT_ATOMS: atom_id res chain seq x y z
N MET A 1 35.71 -11.70 17.91
CA MET A 1 35.16 -12.89 17.22
C MET A 1 34.43 -12.45 15.96
N SER A 2 35.14 -12.42 14.82
CA SER A 2 34.81 -11.60 13.65
C SER A 2 33.57 -12.07 12.87
N ALA A 3 32.92 -11.12 12.18
CA ALA A 3 31.71 -11.28 11.35
C ALA A 3 31.79 -12.40 10.29
N LEU A 4 32.98 -12.94 10.02
CA LEU A 4 33.20 -14.13 9.19
C LEU A 4 32.63 -15.40 9.84
N TYR A 5 32.62 -15.49 11.18
CA TYR A 5 32.09 -16.65 11.91
C TYR A 5 30.57 -16.79 11.71
N PHE A 6 29.81 -15.70 11.77
CA PHE A 6 28.36 -15.71 11.58
C PHE A 6 27.94 -15.95 10.12
N LYS A 7 28.75 -15.52 9.15
CA LYS A 7 28.48 -15.77 7.71
C LYS A 7 28.73 -17.23 7.33
N LYS A 8 29.69 -17.89 8.00
CA LYS A 8 29.97 -19.33 7.84
C LYS A 8 28.91 -20.21 8.54
N LEU A 9 28.40 -19.78 9.70
CA LEU A 9 27.34 -20.48 10.44
C LEU A 9 25.98 -20.42 9.70
N ARG A 10 25.66 -19.29 9.08
CA ARG A 10 24.40 -19.10 8.32
C ARG A 10 24.34 -19.91 7.02
N LYS A 11 25.50 -20.28 6.48
CA LYS A 11 25.64 -21.14 5.29
C LYS A 11 25.54 -22.64 5.63
N GLN A 12 25.70 -23.01 6.90
CA GLN A 12 25.56 -24.39 7.38
C GLN A 12 24.12 -24.75 7.79
N GLN A 13 23.28 -23.76 8.12
CA GLN A 13 21.90 -24.00 8.58
C GLN A 13 20.86 -24.10 7.47
N ASN A 14 21.18 -23.81 6.20
CA ASN A 14 20.24 -23.92 5.08
C ASN A 14 20.96 -24.45 3.82
N PRO A 15 21.04 -25.78 3.60
CA PRO A 15 21.67 -26.36 2.41
C PRO A 15 20.76 -26.42 1.16
N ASP A 16 19.47 -26.06 1.27
CA ASP A 16 18.48 -26.42 0.24
C ASP A 16 17.91 -25.20 -0.50
N VAL A 17 18.68 -24.58 -1.41
CA VAL A 17 18.11 -23.88 -2.58
C VAL A 17 19.14 -23.89 -3.74
N SER A 18 19.12 -24.93 -4.57
CA SER A 18 19.76 -24.98 -5.90
C SER A 18 18.96 -24.09 -6.87
N SER A 19 19.58 -23.09 -7.53
CA SER A 19 20.26 -23.20 -8.82
C SER A 19 19.36 -23.65 -9.98
N SER A 20 19.00 -22.70 -10.86
CA SER A 20 18.98 -22.91 -12.32
C SER A 20 19.00 -21.56 -13.06
N GLU A 21 20.00 -21.44 -13.94
CA GLU A 21 20.25 -20.43 -14.98
C GLU A 21 19.10 -20.44 -16.04
N ASP A 22 18.81 -19.49 -16.93
CA ASP A 22 19.59 -18.72 -17.90
C ASP A 22 18.68 -17.69 -18.65
N SER A 23 19.31 -16.81 -19.47
CA SER A 23 18.77 -16.04 -20.62
C SER A 23 18.37 -14.55 -20.47
N ASP A 24 19.40 -13.69 -20.57
CA ASP A 24 19.73 -12.75 -21.66
C ASP A 24 18.61 -12.00 -22.45
N SER A 25 18.60 -10.66 -22.39
CA SER A 25 18.51 -9.73 -23.54
C SER A 25 18.45 -8.24 -23.12
N ASP A 26 19.26 -7.45 -23.82
CA ASP A 26 19.62 -6.04 -23.62
C ASP A 26 18.52 -5.00 -23.92
N GLU A 27 18.49 -3.87 -23.18
CA GLU A 27 18.40 -2.52 -23.79
C GLU A 27 18.81 -1.39 -22.82
N GLU A 28 19.70 -0.52 -23.32
CA GLU A 28 20.41 0.55 -22.60
C GLU A 28 19.55 1.80 -22.33
N ILE A 29 19.68 2.41 -21.13
CA ILE A 29 19.39 3.84 -20.89
C ILE A 29 20.44 4.42 -19.91
N PRO A 30 21.10 5.56 -20.23
CA PRO A 30 22.28 6.04 -19.51
C PRO A 30 21.92 6.78 -18.21
N LYS A 31 22.49 6.34 -17.08
CA LYS A 31 22.37 7.03 -15.78
C LYS A 31 23.52 8.00 -15.55
N LYS A 32 23.14 9.26 -15.40
CA LYS A 32 23.95 10.44 -15.08
C LYS A 32 24.71 10.24 -13.75
N LYS A 33 26.01 10.49 -13.80
CA LYS A 33 26.98 10.44 -12.69
C LYS A 33 26.53 11.29 -11.50
N GLN A 34 26.45 10.70 -10.32
CA GLN A 34 26.55 11.42 -9.05
C GLN A 34 27.66 10.81 -8.18
N LYS A 35 28.41 11.74 -7.60
CA LYS A 35 29.73 11.65 -7.01
C LYS A 35 29.77 10.65 -5.84
N GLN A 36 30.81 9.83 -5.86
CA GLN A 36 31.24 8.96 -4.77
C GLN A 36 31.52 9.80 -3.52
N GLN A 37 30.82 9.50 -2.43
CA GLN A 37 31.26 9.89 -1.09
C GLN A 37 31.51 8.61 -0.29
N LYS A 38 32.76 8.49 0.14
CA LYS A 38 33.33 7.39 0.95
C LYS A 38 32.53 7.23 2.25
N PRO A 39 32.29 6.00 2.74
CA PRO A 39 31.90 5.85 4.13
C PRO A 39 33.12 6.17 5.00
N VAL A 40 33.02 7.24 5.79
CA VAL A 40 33.93 7.51 6.90
C VAL A 40 33.62 6.46 7.95
N ALA A 41 34.60 5.60 8.22
CA ALA A 41 34.60 4.71 9.36
C ALA A 41 34.77 5.58 10.61
N GLU A 42 33.66 5.85 11.31
CA GLU A 42 33.72 6.32 12.69
C GLU A 42 33.78 5.08 13.57
N GLU A 43 34.99 4.83 14.08
CA GLU A 43 35.25 4.02 15.26
C GLU A 43 34.40 4.59 16.40
N PHE A 44 33.32 3.89 16.74
CA PHE A 44 32.65 4.12 18.01
C PHE A 44 33.24 3.12 18.98
N ASP A 45 33.96 3.66 19.96
CA ASP A 45 34.38 2.98 21.17
C ASP A 45 33.16 2.24 21.75
N ASP A 46 33.15 0.91 21.60
CA ASP A 46 32.31 0.04 22.39
C ASP A 46 32.73 0.29 23.84
N PHE A 47 31.87 1.01 24.57
CA PHE A 47 31.90 1.05 26.02
C PHE A 47 31.58 -0.37 26.50
N VAL A 48 32.64 -1.17 26.57
CA VAL A 48 32.72 -2.41 27.32
C VAL A 48 32.55 -2.02 28.79
N VAL A 49 31.32 -2.05 29.28
CA VAL A 49 31.10 -2.30 30.71
C VAL A 49 31.36 -3.78 30.92
N ASP A 50 32.63 -4.11 31.09
CA ASP A 50 33.02 -5.33 31.79
C ASP A 50 32.49 -5.20 33.22
N ARG A 51 31.22 -5.53 33.45
CA ARG A 51 30.76 -5.96 34.77
C ARG A 51 30.96 -7.47 34.84
N ALA A 52 32.22 -7.86 34.75
CA ALA A 52 32.71 -9.16 35.17
C ALA A 52 32.80 -9.17 36.71
N VAL A 53 31.64 -9.15 37.37
CA VAL A 53 31.48 -9.84 38.65
C VAL A 53 30.18 -10.59 38.51
N ARG A 54 30.26 -11.91 38.30
CA ARG A 54 29.16 -12.83 38.59
C ARG A 54 28.99 -12.82 40.11
N GLU A 55 28.40 -11.75 40.64
CA GLU A 55 27.75 -11.83 41.94
C GLU A 55 26.42 -12.51 41.66
N GLU A 56 26.30 -13.72 42.17
CA GLU A 56 25.05 -14.46 42.18
C GLU A 56 23.98 -13.56 42.80
N ALA A 57 22.86 -13.41 42.11
CA ALA A 57 21.73 -12.63 42.59
C ALA A 57 21.41 -13.07 44.02
N PRO A 58 21.34 -12.14 45.01
CA PRO A 58 21.01 -12.52 46.37
C PRO A 58 19.63 -13.16 46.33
N LYS A 59 19.59 -14.43 46.75
CA LYS A 59 18.33 -15.15 46.95
C LYS A 59 17.46 -14.29 47.84
N GLU A 60 16.24 -14.09 47.38
CA GLU A 60 15.21 -13.29 48.03
C GLU A 60 15.14 -13.64 49.52
N GLY A 61 15.22 -12.58 50.34
CA GLY A 61 14.84 -12.59 51.74
C GLY A 61 15.84 -13.25 52.70
N ALA A 62 17.01 -12.67 52.91
CA ALA A 62 17.76 -12.95 54.14
C ALA A 62 17.54 -11.81 55.12
N PHE A 63 16.93 -12.09 56.27
CA PHE A 63 16.89 -11.19 57.43
C PHE A 63 18.02 -11.60 58.38
N GLU A 64 18.72 -10.63 58.94
CA GLU A 64 19.72 -10.88 59.99
C GLU A 64 19.00 -11.17 61.30
N ALA A 65 18.90 -12.45 61.66
CA ALA A 65 18.48 -12.85 62.99
C ALA A 65 19.69 -12.80 63.93
N VAL A 66 19.49 -12.30 65.15
CA VAL A 66 20.54 -12.22 66.18
C VAL A 66 20.22 -13.23 67.27
N ASP A 67 21.13 -14.16 67.52
CA ASP A 67 20.99 -15.11 68.64
C ASP A 67 21.22 -14.43 70.00
N LEU A 68 20.82 -15.11 71.08
CA LEU A 68 21.14 -14.74 72.47
C LEU A 68 22.64 -14.51 72.75
N LEU A 69 23.53 -14.99 71.86
CA LEU A 69 24.99 -14.81 71.90
C LEU A 69 25.50 -13.64 71.02
N GLY A 70 24.61 -12.86 70.40
CA GLY A 70 24.98 -11.72 69.56
C GLY A 70 25.54 -12.09 68.19
N THR A 71 25.46 -13.36 67.79
CA THR A 71 25.85 -13.82 66.45
C THR A 71 24.70 -13.58 65.48
N SER A 72 24.97 -12.85 64.39
CA SER A 72 24.04 -12.65 63.28
C SER A 72 24.16 -13.78 62.27
N TYR A 73 23.03 -14.38 61.87
CA TYR A 73 22.96 -15.37 60.79
C TYR A 73 21.85 -15.01 59.81
N LEU A 74 22.03 -15.45 58.56
CA LEU A 74 21.11 -15.19 57.46
C LEU A 74 20.13 -16.35 57.35
N GLU A 75 18.87 -16.14 57.75
CA GLU A 75 17.78 -17.10 57.51
C GLU A 75 17.01 -16.77 56.23
N PRO A 76 16.68 -17.77 55.39
CA PRO A 76 15.80 -17.56 54.25
C PRO A 76 14.39 -17.19 54.73
N TYR A 77 13.81 -16.17 54.09
CA TYR A 77 12.48 -15.66 54.40
C TYR A 77 11.42 -16.63 53.88
N GLU A 78 10.78 -17.33 54.81
CA GLU A 78 9.60 -18.12 54.52
C GLU A 78 8.39 -17.20 54.41
N MET A 79 7.87 -17.04 53.18
CA MET A 79 6.61 -16.34 52.94
C MET A 79 5.44 -17.12 53.52
N ASP A 80 4.58 -16.46 54.29
CA ASP A 80 3.33 -17.05 54.79
C ASP A 80 2.49 -17.61 53.63
N LYS A 81 1.92 -18.80 53.82
CA LYS A 81 1.09 -19.48 52.81
C LYS A 81 -0.10 -18.62 52.37
N ASP A 82 -0.71 -17.92 53.31
CA ASP A 82 -1.83 -17.01 53.06
C ASP A 82 -1.41 -15.84 52.16
N LEU A 83 -0.18 -15.34 52.34
CA LEU A 83 0.37 -14.26 51.54
C LEU A 83 0.72 -14.72 50.12
N GLN A 84 1.24 -15.95 49.97
CA GLN A 84 1.43 -16.57 48.65
C GLN A 84 0.10 -16.71 47.90
N GLU A 85 -0.95 -17.20 48.57
CA GLU A 85 -2.27 -17.36 47.97
C GLU A 85 -2.90 -16.01 47.57
N LEU A 86 -2.68 -14.96 48.36
CA LEU A 86 -3.10 -13.60 48.02
C LEU A 86 -2.35 -13.03 46.80
N LEU A 87 -1.03 -13.26 46.71
CA LEU A 87 -0.21 -12.81 45.58
C LEU A 87 -0.59 -13.51 44.27
N GLU A 88 -0.87 -14.82 44.30
CA GLU A 88 -1.33 -15.57 43.13
C GLU A 88 -2.69 -15.09 42.61
N LYS A 89 -3.58 -14.62 43.51
CA LYS A 89 -4.88 -14.03 43.16
C LYS A 89 -4.81 -12.56 42.75
N SER A 90 -3.66 -11.91 42.92
CA SER A 90 -3.52 -10.49 42.64
C SER A 90 -3.64 -10.17 41.14
N VAL A 91 -4.19 -8.99 40.83
CA VAL A 91 -4.29 -8.48 39.45
C VAL A 91 -2.89 -8.27 38.82
N VAL A 92 -1.88 -8.06 39.66
CA VAL A 92 -0.49 -7.73 39.30
C VAL A 92 0.39 -8.98 39.40
N GLY A 93 0.02 -10.04 38.67
CA GLY A 93 0.85 -11.25 38.56
C GLY A 93 2.01 -11.08 37.56
N PRO A 94 2.92 -12.07 37.43
CA PRO A 94 4.00 -12.05 36.43
C PRO A 94 3.48 -11.94 34.97
N LYS A 95 2.21 -12.30 34.73
CA LYS A 95 1.52 -12.06 33.44
C LYS A 95 1.17 -10.58 33.21
N PHE A 96 0.77 -9.87 34.27
CA PHE A 96 0.48 -8.43 34.22
C PHE A 96 1.73 -7.64 33.82
N GLU A 97 2.90 -8.10 34.24
CA GLU A 97 4.17 -7.52 33.81
C GLU A 97 4.37 -7.65 32.29
N GLY A 98 3.98 -8.77 31.66
CA GLY A 98 4.05 -8.92 30.20
C GLY A 98 3.15 -7.97 29.39
N ASP A 99 1.97 -7.64 29.92
CA ASP A 99 0.98 -6.80 29.23
C ASP A 99 1.17 -5.30 29.52
N HIS A 100 1.68 -4.93 30.70
CA HIS A 100 1.87 -3.55 31.14
C HIS A 100 3.32 -3.04 31.08
N GLN A 101 4.32 -3.91 30.91
CA GLN A 101 5.64 -3.45 30.46
C GLN A 101 5.40 -2.74 29.13
N PRO A 102 5.71 -1.44 28.99
CA PRO A 102 5.56 -0.78 27.71
C PRO A 102 6.38 -1.61 26.73
N GLN A 103 5.73 -2.21 25.74
CA GLN A 103 6.39 -3.05 24.72
C GLN A 103 7.32 -2.24 23.81
N ASN A 104 7.72 -1.06 24.26
CA ASN A 104 9.05 -0.51 24.14
C ASN A 104 10.10 -1.52 24.68
N ARG A 105 10.20 -2.72 24.07
CA ARG A 105 11.52 -3.26 23.74
C ARG A 105 12.30 -2.05 23.25
N LEU A 106 13.47 -1.76 23.82
CA LEU A 106 14.31 -0.64 23.42
C LEU A 106 14.64 -0.81 21.94
N LEU A 107 13.71 -0.38 21.08
CA LEU A 107 13.82 -0.43 19.65
C LEU A 107 14.94 0.54 19.38
N GLY A 108 16.03 0.04 18.78
CA GLY A 108 17.12 0.91 18.36
C GLY A 108 16.56 2.11 17.59
N ARG A 109 17.21 3.28 17.68
CA ARG A 109 16.69 4.56 17.16
C ARG A 109 16.11 4.43 15.75
N ASN A 110 16.76 3.63 14.89
CA ASN A 110 16.32 3.35 13.52
C ASN A 110 15.03 2.53 13.42
N ALA A 111 14.86 1.51 14.26
CA ALA A 111 13.64 0.69 14.30
C ALA A 111 12.44 1.52 14.79
N ALA A 112 12.63 2.34 15.83
CA ALA A 112 11.62 3.28 16.30
C ALA A 112 11.26 4.33 15.22
N ALA A 113 12.26 4.87 14.51
CA ALA A 113 12.03 5.80 13.40
C ALA A 113 11.24 5.17 12.24
N ARG A 114 11.51 3.89 11.92
CA ARG A 114 10.80 3.12 10.90
C ARG A 114 9.34 2.87 11.30
N LEU A 115 9.08 2.50 12.55
CA LEU A 115 7.73 2.28 13.08
C LEU A 115 6.92 3.58 13.05
N LYS A 116 7.50 4.70 13.52
CA LYS A 116 6.87 6.04 13.40
C LYS A 116 6.63 6.47 11.95
N LYS A 117 7.46 6.00 11.00
CA LYS A 117 7.25 6.28 9.58
C LYS A 117 6.08 5.46 9.02
N SER A 118 6.00 4.17 9.33
CA SER A 118 4.89 3.32 8.87
C SER A 118 3.55 3.76 9.47
N GLU A 119 3.51 4.16 10.75
CA GLU A 119 2.33 4.73 11.38
C GLU A 119 1.87 6.02 10.71
N ARG A 120 2.81 6.92 10.39
CA ARG A 120 2.52 8.15 9.62
C ARG A 120 2.07 7.89 8.19
N GLU A 121 2.46 6.78 7.58
CA GLU A 121 2.06 6.44 6.20
C GLU A 121 0.66 5.82 6.11
N LYS A 122 0.10 5.33 7.24
CA LYS A 122 -1.26 4.77 7.30
C LYS A 122 -2.35 5.84 7.16
N THR A 123 -2.07 7.07 7.55
CA THR A 123 -3.03 8.18 7.51
C THR A 123 -2.41 9.41 6.88
N LYS A 124 -3.22 10.32 6.36
CA LYS A 124 -2.73 11.61 5.82
C LYS A 124 -2.25 12.58 6.92
N GLY A 125 -2.43 12.21 8.19
CA GLY A 125 -2.08 12.99 9.37
C GLY A 125 -3.26 13.76 9.98
N SER A 126 -3.03 14.31 11.17
CA SER A 126 -4.05 15.01 11.97
C SER A 126 -4.62 16.25 11.27
N ALA A 127 -3.79 16.98 10.51
CA ALA A 127 -4.22 18.15 9.72
C ALA A 127 -5.30 17.82 8.68
N TRP A 128 -5.47 16.54 8.33
CA TRP A 128 -6.54 16.08 7.44
C TRP A 128 -7.34 14.95 8.10
N PHE A 129 -7.74 15.16 9.36
CA PHE A 129 -8.63 14.31 10.14
C PHE A 129 -8.31 12.80 10.06
N ASN A 130 -7.02 12.46 9.98
CA ASN A 130 -6.53 11.09 9.90
C ASN A 130 -7.13 10.27 8.73
N LEU A 131 -7.35 10.89 7.57
CA LEU A 131 -7.85 10.19 6.39
C LEU A 131 -6.98 8.96 6.07
N PRO A 132 -7.55 7.74 6.00
CA PRO A 132 -6.80 6.50 5.87
C PRO A 132 -6.20 6.33 4.47
N ALA A 133 -5.10 5.57 4.40
CA ALA A 133 -4.57 5.02 3.16
C ALA A 133 -5.36 3.77 2.78
N THR A 134 -6.51 3.96 2.14
CA THR A 134 -7.36 2.86 1.69
C THR A 134 -6.67 2.00 0.65
N GLU A 135 -6.89 0.69 0.73
CA GLU A 135 -6.38 -0.25 -0.26
C GLU A 135 -7.01 -0.02 -1.63
N LEU A 136 -6.17 -0.10 -2.67
CA LEU A 136 -6.59 0.08 -4.05
C LEU A 136 -7.15 -1.25 -4.58
N THR A 137 -8.38 -1.56 -4.19
CA THR A 137 -9.14 -2.66 -4.78
C THR A 137 -9.45 -2.36 -6.25
N ASP A 138 -9.75 -3.39 -7.05
CA ASP A 138 -10.08 -3.20 -8.47
C ASP A 138 -11.30 -2.30 -8.67
N GLU A 139 -12.29 -2.40 -7.78
CA GLU A 139 -13.49 -1.53 -7.77
C GLU A 139 -13.11 -0.06 -7.53
N HIS A 140 -12.32 0.21 -6.49
CA HIS A 140 -11.85 1.56 -6.19
C HIS A 140 -10.98 2.12 -7.32
N LYS A 141 -10.13 1.29 -7.92
CA LYS A 141 -9.30 1.71 -9.06
C LYS A 141 -10.18 2.17 -10.24
N ARG A 142 -11.21 1.39 -10.60
CA ARG A 142 -12.14 1.74 -11.67
C ARG A 142 -12.86 3.05 -11.38
N ASP A 143 -13.37 3.23 -10.16
CA ASP A 143 -14.07 4.47 -9.77
C ASP A 143 -13.15 5.70 -9.80
N LEU A 144 -11.88 5.55 -9.36
CA LEU A 144 -10.92 6.65 -9.40
C LEU A 144 -10.47 7.00 -10.82
N GLU A 145 -10.23 6.00 -11.68
CA GLU A 145 -9.96 6.22 -13.11
C GLU A 145 -11.17 6.86 -13.81
N PHE A 146 -12.37 6.41 -13.46
CA PHE A 146 -13.62 6.98 -13.93
C PHE A 146 -13.75 8.47 -13.54
N LEU A 147 -13.43 8.85 -12.30
CA LEU A 147 -13.38 10.25 -11.87
C LEU A 147 -12.34 11.08 -12.63
N GLN A 148 -11.18 10.49 -12.97
CA GLN A 148 -10.20 11.16 -13.80
C GLN A 148 -10.75 11.46 -15.20
N MET A 149 -11.57 10.56 -15.76
CA MET A 149 -12.16 10.69 -17.09
C MET A 149 -13.50 11.43 -17.11
N ARG A 150 -13.94 12.04 -16.01
CA ARG A 150 -15.28 12.67 -15.87
C ARG A 150 -15.64 13.68 -16.96
N SER A 151 -14.65 14.36 -17.56
CA SER A 151 -14.85 15.31 -18.66
C SER A 151 -15.35 14.67 -19.96
N THR A 152 -15.32 13.35 -20.06
CA THR A 152 -15.74 12.60 -21.26
C THR A 152 -17.17 12.08 -21.20
N LEU A 153 -17.81 12.16 -20.03
CA LEU A 153 -19.07 11.48 -19.77
C LEU A 153 -20.26 12.27 -20.31
N ASP A 154 -20.32 13.55 -19.95
CA ASP A 154 -21.37 14.46 -20.36
C ASP A 154 -20.78 15.54 -21.27
N PRO A 155 -21.21 15.63 -22.55
CA PRO A 155 -20.74 16.65 -23.48
C PRO A 155 -21.12 18.09 -23.06
N LEU A 156 -22.09 18.25 -22.15
CA LEU A 156 -22.52 19.57 -21.68
C LEU A 156 -21.72 20.06 -20.46
N ALA A 157 -21.15 19.13 -19.70
CA ALA A 157 -20.43 19.44 -18.47
C ALA A 157 -18.91 19.54 -18.70
N HIS A 158 -18.40 20.77 -18.74
CA HIS A 158 -16.96 21.03 -18.85
C HIS A 158 -16.33 21.22 -17.46
N TYR A 159 -15.63 20.20 -16.97
CA TYR A 159 -14.88 20.25 -15.71
C TYR A 159 -13.46 20.80 -15.89
N ARG A 160 -12.90 21.35 -14.81
CA ARG A 160 -11.47 21.66 -14.72
C ARG A 160 -10.63 20.38 -14.90
N ARG A 161 -9.52 20.49 -15.63
CA ARG A 161 -8.55 19.41 -15.85
C ARG A 161 -7.94 18.93 -14.54
N ASN A 162 -7.66 17.63 -14.45
CA ASN A 162 -7.02 17.03 -13.27
C ASN A 162 -5.58 17.55 -13.09
N ASP A 163 -5.20 17.88 -11.86
CA ASP A 163 -3.86 18.38 -11.55
C ASP A 163 -2.78 17.28 -11.62
N ARG A 164 -3.16 16.01 -11.43
CA ARG A 164 -2.26 14.84 -11.40
C ARG A 164 -2.83 13.68 -12.20
N ALA A 165 -1.96 12.95 -12.89
CA ALA A 165 -2.33 11.70 -13.58
C ALA A 165 -2.34 10.48 -12.65
N VAL A 166 -1.64 10.55 -11.50
CA VAL A 166 -1.54 9.44 -10.54
C VAL A 166 -2.78 9.40 -9.64
N LEU A 167 -3.27 8.18 -9.35
CA LEU A 167 -4.38 7.96 -8.42
C LEU A 167 -4.02 8.41 -6.99
N PRO A 168 -4.95 8.99 -6.22
CA PRO A 168 -4.67 9.46 -4.88
C PRO A 168 -4.36 8.30 -3.92
N LYS A 169 -3.32 8.44 -3.09
CA LYS A 169 -2.95 7.44 -2.06
C LYS A 169 -3.95 7.35 -0.90
N TYR A 170 -4.45 8.51 -0.44
CA TYR A 170 -5.39 8.61 0.68
C TYR A 170 -6.75 9.01 0.13
N PHE A 171 -7.75 8.16 0.27
CA PHE A 171 -9.12 8.43 -0.15
C PHE A 171 -10.11 7.71 0.78
N GLN A 172 -11.38 8.06 0.69
CA GLN A 172 -12.46 7.34 1.36
C GLN A 172 -13.69 7.40 0.47
N VAL A 173 -14.42 6.30 0.39
CA VAL A 173 -15.68 6.23 -0.36
C VAL A 173 -16.81 6.53 0.61
N GLY A 174 -17.58 7.58 0.31
CA GLY A 174 -18.76 7.99 1.07
C GLY A 174 -20.02 7.92 0.20
N ARG A 175 -21.19 8.05 0.84
CA ARG A 175 -22.48 8.15 0.15
C ARG A 175 -23.12 9.48 0.52
N VAL A 176 -23.83 10.09 -0.43
CA VAL A 176 -24.61 11.30 -0.18
C VAL A 176 -25.85 10.90 0.64
N VAL A 177 -26.07 11.59 1.76
CA VAL A 177 -27.29 11.45 2.57
C VAL A 177 -28.27 12.52 2.09
N ASP A 178 -29.48 12.11 1.72
CA ASP A 178 -30.48 13.05 1.21
C ASP A 178 -30.85 14.07 2.29
N ALA A 179 -31.08 15.32 1.87
CA ALA A 179 -31.60 16.35 2.75
C ALA A 179 -33.08 16.05 3.10
N PRO A 180 -33.54 16.38 4.32
CA PRO A 180 -34.94 16.20 4.70
C PRO A 180 -35.89 17.20 4.03
N GLU A 181 -35.37 18.28 3.45
CA GLU A 181 -36.15 19.40 2.90
C GLU A 181 -36.79 19.07 1.54
N ASP A 182 -36.15 18.23 0.73
CA ASP A 182 -36.64 17.85 -0.59
C ASP A 182 -36.78 16.33 -0.71
N PHE A 183 -38.01 15.89 -0.94
CA PHE A 183 -38.34 14.47 -1.06
C PHE A 183 -38.36 13.98 -2.50
N TYR A 184 -38.72 14.84 -3.47
CA TYR A 184 -39.11 14.41 -4.81
C TYR A 184 -38.05 14.65 -5.88
N SER A 185 -37.19 15.66 -5.74
CA SER A 185 -36.29 16.04 -6.85
C SER A 185 -34.87 15.50 -6.71
N SER A 186 -34.27 15.61 -5.51
CA SER A 186 -32.88 15.25 -5.27
C SER A 186 -32.67 13.79 -4.85
N ARG A 187 -33.72 13.14 -4.34
CA ARG A 187 -33.64 11.78 -3.79
C ARG A 187 -33.64 10.72 -4.89
N MET A 188 -32.60 9.88 -4.91
CA MET A 188 -32.58 8.69 -5.76
C MET A 188 -33.42 7.54 -5.19
N VAL A 189 -34.11 6.80 -6.06
CA VAL A 189 -34.89 5.62 -5.64
C VAL A 189 -33.94 4.52 -5.18
N ARG A 190 -34.40 3.65 -4.26
CA ARG A 190 -33.61 2.50 -3.76
C ARG A 190 -33.01 1.63 -4.89
N LYS A 191 -33.72 1.52 -6.03
CA LYS A 191 -33.27 0.74 -7.20
C LYS A 191 -32.09 1.39 -7.91
N GLU A 192 -32.03 2.71 -7.92
CA GLU A 192 -31.00 3.50 -8.62
C GLU A 192 -29.71 3.59 -7.80
N ARG A 193 -29.81 3.54 -6.47
CA ARG A 193 -28.65 3.52 -5.57
C ARG A 193 -27.82 2.25 -5.75
N LYS A 194 -26.60 2.39 -6.26
CA LYS A 194 -25.66 1.26 -6.40
C LYS A 194 -24.52 1.36 -5.39
N LYS A 195 -23.59 0.40 -5.48
CA LYS A 195 -22.43 0.31 -4.58
C LYS A 195 -21.29 1.23 -5.03
N THR A 196 -21.03 1.29 -6.34
CA THR A 196 -19.92 2.02 -6.97
C THR A 196 -20.46 3.04 -7.97
N MET A 197 -19.65 4.07 -8.29
CA MET A 197 -20.06 5.12 -9.23
C MET A 197 -20.17 4.57 -10.66
N VAL A 198 -19.25 3.67 -11.03
CA VAL A 198 -19.28 3.00 -12.33
C VAL A 198 -20.56 2.16 -12.50
N ASP A 199 -20.99 1.44 -11.45
CA ASP A 199 -22.23 0.65 -11.51
C ASP A 199 -23.48 1.52 -11.70
N GLU A 200 -23.52 2.71 -11.10
CA GLU A 200 -24.64 3.65 -11.29
C GLU A 200 -24.77 4.05 -12.76
N ILE A 201 -23.65 4.29 -13.43
CA ILE A 201 -23.64 4.70 -14.84
C ILE A 201 -23.95 3.56 -15.78
N LEU A 202 -23.47 2.35 -15.47
CA LEU A 202 -23.83 1.15 -16.22
C LEU A 202 -25.33 0.84 -16.09
N HIS A 203 -25.98 1.28 -15.01
CA HIS A 203 -27.43 1.14 -14.87
C HIS A 203 -28.22 2.19 -15.68
N ASN A 204 -27.62 3.33 -16.00
CA ASN A 204 -28.26 4.39 -16.76
C ASN A 204 -28.20 4.12 -18.27
N GLU A 205 -29.35 3.73 -18.84
CA GLU A 205 -29.48 3.39 -20.26
C GLU A 205 -29.14 4.55 -21.20
N GLU A 206 -29.46 5.80 -20.83
CA GLU A 206 -29.18 6.96 -21.66
C GLU A 206 -27.67 7.17 -21.82
N SER A 207 -26.93 7.12 -20.70
CA SER A 207 -25.47 7.22 -20.68
C SER A 207 -24.83 6.10 -21.51
N LEU A 208 -25.32 4.87 -21.37
CA LEU A 208 -24.86 3.73 -22.17
C LEU A 208 -25.13 3.93 -23.66
N SER A 209 -26.31 4.42 -24.05
CA SER A 209 -26.66 4.65 -25.45
C SER A 209 -25.76 5.71 -26.10
N LYS A 210 -25.50 6.81 -25.39
CA LYS A 210 -24.60 7.89 -25.81
C LYS A 210 -23.16 7.37 -25.95
N ALA A 211 -22.67 6.63 -24.96
CA ALA A 211 -21.35 6.02 -24.98
C ALA A 211 -21.19 5.03 -26.14
N LYS A 212 -22.16 4.13 -26.36
CA LYS A 212 -22.16 3.18 -27.48
C LYS A 212 -22.15 3.89 -28.84
N LYS A 213 -23.00 4.91 -29.02
CA LYS A 213 -23.05 5.70 -30.25
C LYS A 213 -21.71 6.38 -30.52
N LYS A 214 -21.12 7.01 -29.50
CA LYS A 214 -19.83 7.70 -29.65
C LYS A 214 -18.69 6.72 -29.92
N TYR A 215 -18.68 5.58 -29.25
CA TYR A 215 -17.71 4.52 -29.48
C TYR A 215 -17.77 3.99 -30.92
N ALA A 216 -18.98 3.73 -31.46
CA ALA A 216 -19.15 3.31 -32.84
C ALA A 216 -18.61 4.35 -33.84
N GLU A 217 -18.87 5.64 -33.61
CA GLU A 217 -18.34 6.75 -34.42
C GLU A 217 -16.80 6.77 -34.39
N ILE A 218 -16.18 6.65 -33.21
CA ILE A 218 -14.73 6.62 -33.05
C ILE A 218 -14.13 5.41 -33.79
N ARG A 219 -14.72 4.22 -33.60
CA ARG A 219 -14.26 2.98 -34.24
C ARG A 219 -14.35 3.06 -35.77
N GLN A 220 -15.42 3.62 -36.32
CA GLN A 220 -15.56 3.87 -37.76
C GLN A 220 -14.50 4.87 -38.26
N LYS A 221 -14.25 5.95 -37.51
CA LYS A 221 -13.22 6.93 -37.84
C LYS A 221 -11.82 6.30 -37.83
N GLU A 222 -11.50 5.48 -36.83
CA GLU A 222 -10.24 4.73 -36.74
C GLU A 222 -10.08 3.72 -37.88
N GLN A 223 -11.11 2.94 -38.20
CA GLN A 223 -11.07 2.00 -39.32
C GLN A 223 -10.83 2.73 -40.64
N SER A 224 -11.47 3.89 -40.84
CA SER A 224 -11.28 4.71 -42.03
C SER A 224 -9.86 5.30 -42.13
N LYS A 225 -9.21 5.57 -40.99
CA LYS A 225 -7.82 6.01 -40.91
C LYS A 225 -6.86 4.85 -41.19
N ARG A 226 -7.09 3.66 -40.59
CA ARG A 226 -6.24 2.47 -40.74
C ARG A 226 -6.22 1.93 -42.17
N ARG A 227 -7.37 1.94 -42.85
CA ARG A 227 -7.45 1.54 -44.28
C ARG A 227 -6.71 2.52 -45.21
N GLY A 228 -6.26 3.66 -44.69
CA GLY A 228 -5.62 4.72 -45.47
C GLY A 228 -6.58 5.38 -46.46
N ALA A 229 -6.26 6.59 -46.89
CA ALA A 229 -6.97 7.20 -48.03
C ALA A 229 -6.90 6.30 -49.27
N PHE A 230 -5.81 5.53 -49.39
CA PHE A 230 -5.48 4.72 -50.57
C PHE A 230 -6.47 3.58 -50.84
N GLN A 231 -6.98 2.87 -49.82
CA GLN A 231 -7.96 1.80 -50.05
C GLN A 231 -9.36 2.32 -50.40
N LYS A 232 -9.71 3.56 -50.04
CA LYS A 232 -10.97 4.18 -50.49
C LYS A 232 -10.97 4.41 -52.01
N PHE A 233 -9.81 4.42 -52.64
CA PHE A 233 -9.63 4.46 -54.10
C PHE A 233 -9.35 3.08 -54.71
N GLY A 234 -9.27 2.01 -53.90
CA GLY A 234 -9.05 0.65 -54.35
C GLY A 234 -10.10 0.25 -55.40
N ASN A 235 -9.61 -0.14 -56.59
CA ASN A 235 -10.38 -0.50 -57.78
C ASN A 235 -11.24 0.59 -58.43
N ARG A 236 -10.95 1.88 -58.20
CA ARG A 236 -11.48 2.92 -59.11
C ARG A 236 -10.89 2.67 -60.50
N LYS A 237 -11.73 2.20 -61.43
CA LYS A 237 -11.40 2.04 -62.85
C LYS A 237 -10.62 3.26 -63.32
N SER A 238 -9.47 3.04 -63.95
CA SER A 238 -8.65 4.15 -64.46
C SER A 238 -9.51 5.04 -65.36
N HIS A 239 -9.20 6.33 -65.45
CA HIS A 239 -9.98 7.27 -66.27
C HIS A 239 -10.13 6.77 -67.72
N LYS A 240 -9.14 6.02 -68.23
CA LYS A 240 -9.19 5.30 -69.51
C LYS A 240 -10.27 4.21 -69.55
N GLN A 241 -10.35 3.33 -68.54
CA GLN A 241 -11.38 2.31 -68.42
C GLN A 241 -12.80 2.90 -68.26
N GLN A 242 -12.93 4.06 -67.60
CA GLN A 242 -14.19 4.80 -67.53
C GLN A 242 -14.59 5.39 -68.90
N ARG A 243 -13.64 5.91 -69.68
CA ARG A 243 -13.91 6.41 -71.04
C ARG A 243 -14.28 5.26 -71.99
N GLU A 244 -13.54 4.14 -71.95
CA GLU A 244 -13.84 2.97 -72.79
C GLU A 244 -15.22 2.35 -72.50
N SER A 245 -15.61 2.24 -71.22
CA SER A 245 -16.95 1.76 -70.86
C SER A 245 -18.07 2.72 -71.29
N LYS A 246 -17.86 4.03 -71.19
CA LYS A 246 -18.80 5.04 -71.72
C LYS A 246 -18.93 4.97 -73.25
N MET A 247 -17.82 4.76 -73.96
CA MET A 247 -17.82 4.63 -75.42
C MET A 247 -18.48 3.33 -75.89
N LYS A 248 -18.30 2.22 -75.15
CA LYS A 248 -18.97 0.94 -75.42
C LYS A 248 -20.49 1.03 -75.24
N ASN A 249 -20.97 1.74 -74.21
CA ASN A 249 -22.41 1.94 -73.99
C ASN A 249 -23.07 2.89 -75.00
N LYS A 250 -22.31 3.75 -75.68
CA LYS A 250 -22.83 4.66 -76.71
C LYS A 250 -22.86 4.04 -78.11
N LYS A 251 -22.27 2.86 -78.28
CA LYS A 251 -22.21 2.09 -79.54
C LYS A 251 -23.23 0.94 -79.60
N LYS A 252 -24.05 0.78 -78.56
CA LYS A 252 -25.23 -0.10 -78.52
C LYS A 252 -26.47 0.77 -78.64
#